data_AF-A0A3B4VH21-F1
#
_entry.id   AF-A0A3B4VH21-F1
#
_cell.length_a   1.000
_cell.length_b   1.000
_cell.length_c   1.000
_cell.angle_alpha   90.00
_cell.angle_beta   90.00
_cell.angle_gamma   90.00
#
_symmetry.space_group_name_H-M   'P 1'
#
loop_
_entity.id
_entity.type
_entity.pdbx_description
1 polymer ?
#
loop_
_entity_poly.entity_id
_entity_poly.type
_entity_poly.pdbx_seq_one_letter_code
_entity_poly.pdbx_strand_id
1 'polypeptide(L)'
;MLVCRVFDFYPKQIRVSWHRDGQEVSSDVTSTDELADGDWFYQVHSHLEYTPRSGEKISCVVEHASLKEPLVTDWDPSMPESERNKIAIGASGLILGLILSLAGFIYYRRKARGQKPVYTSLQSETSLHQFTPVYTSLHQFTVWNQFTSVYTSLQSETSLHQFTSVYSLKPVYTSL
;
A
#
# COMPACT_ATOMS: atom_id res chain seq x y z
N MET A 1 -32.55 -11.41 -15.05
CA MET A 1 -33.36 -12.59 -14.68
C MET A 1 -33.55 -12.58 -13.18
N LEU A 2 -34.80 -12.67 -12.72
CA LEU A 2 -35.16 -12.85 -11.32
C LEU A 2 -35.51 -14.32 -11.08
N VAL A 3 -35.27 -14.81 -9.86
CA VAL A 3 -35.56 -16.21 -9.49
C VAL A 3 -36.34 -16.22 -8.18
N CYS A 4 -37.52 -16.81 -8.21
CA CYS A 4 -38.33 -17.10 -7.04
C CYS A 4 -38.15 -18.58 -6.70
N ARG A 5 -37.65 -18.86 -5.51
CA ARG A 5 -37.38 -20.22 -5.04
C ARG A 5 -38.32 -20.56 -3.91
N VAL A 6 -39.02 -21.69 -4.05
CA VAL A 6 -39.97 -22.19 -3.06
C VAL A 6 -39.51 -23.59 -2.66
N PHE A 7 -39.34 -23.83 -1.37
CA PHE A 7 -38.83 -25.07 -0.78
C PHE A 7 -39.81 -25.60 0.27
N ASP A 8 -39.57 -26.82 0.74
CA ASP A 8 -40.17 -27.39 1.95
C ASP A 8 -41.72 -27.40 1.93
N PHE A 9 -42.34 -27.55 0.74
CA PHE A 9 -43.80 -27.55 0.61
C PHE A 9 -44.38 -28.94 0.34
N TYR A 10 -45.58 -29.16 0.85
CA TYR A 10 -46.39 -30.38 0.63
C TYR A 10 -47.88 -30.05 0.81
N PRO A 11 -48.79 -30.53 -0.05
CA PRO A 11 -48.61 -31.50 -1.14
C PRO A 11 -47.96 -30.91 -2.41
N LYS A 12 -47.67 -31.76 -3.41
CA LYS A 12 -46.96 -31.36 -4.65
C LYS A 12 -47.61 -30.19 -5.41
N GLN A 13 -48.94 -30.09 -5.39
CA GLN A 13 -49.66 -29.12 -6.21
C GLN A 13 -49.46 -27.70 -5.67
N ILE A 14 -48.82 -26.85 -6.47
CA ILE A 14 -48.51 -25.45 -6.15
C ILE A 14 -48.75 -24.57 -7.37
N ARG A 15 -49.03 -23.27 -7.15
CA ARG A 15 -49.04 -22.26 -8.20
C ARG A 15 -48.10 -21.13 -7.81
N VAL A 16 -47.14 -20.84 -8.69
CA VAL A 16 -46.17 -19.75 -8.53
C VAL A 16 -46.34 -18.81 -9.72
N SER A 17 -46.68 -17.56 -9.46
CA SER A 17 -46.86 -16.52 -10.48
C SER A 17 -45.99 -15.31 -10.19
N TRP A 18 -45.66 -14.57 -11.25
CA TRP A 18 -45.00 -13.28 -11.15
C TRP A 18 -46.02 -12.18 -11.32
N HIS A 19 -45.93 -11.14 -10.51
CA HIS A 19 -46.76 -9.95 -10.61
C HIS A 19 -45.88 -8.74 -10.87
N ARG A 20 -46.28 -7.91 -11.83
CA ARG A 20 -45.71 -6.58 -12.10
C ARG A 20 -46.80 -5.56 -11.81
N ASP A 21 -46.53 -4.66 -10.86
CA ASP A 21 -47.47 -3.62 -10.41
C ASP A 21 -48.83 -4.18 -9.99
N GLY A 22 -48.82 -5.37 -9.36
CA GLY A 22 -50.01 -6.09 -8.91
C GLY A 22 -50.68 -6.95 -9.99
N GLN A 23 -50.30 -6.83 -11.25
CA GLN A 23 -50.86 -7.61 -12.35
C GLN A 23 -50.02 -8.85 -12.65
N GLU A 24 -50.66 -10.01 -12.76
CA GLU A 24 -49.99 -11.27 -13.11
C GLU A 24 -49.38 -11.19 -14.52
N VAL A 25 -48.11 -11.60 -14.64
CA VAL A 25 -47.38 -11.70 -15.90
C VAL A 25 -46.99 -13.15 -16.17
N SER A 26 -47.28 -13.60 -17.38
CA SER A 26 -46.94 -14.95 -17.85
C SER A 26 -45.94 -14.94 -19.01
N SER A 27 -45.70 -13.78 -19.65
CA SER A 27 -44.65 -13.66 -20.65
C SER A 27 -43.29 -13.77 -19.98
N ASP A 28 -42.36 -14.46 -20.63
CA ASP A 28 -40.96 -14.53 -20.19
C ASP A 28 -40.78 -15.16 -18.79
N VAL A 29 -41.78 -15.94 -18.36
CA VAL A 29 -41.77 -16.75 -17.15
C VAL A 29 -41.47 -18.20 -17.51
N THR A 30 -40.52 -18.81 -16.81
CA THR A 30 -40.24 -20.25 -16.92
C THR A 30 -40.15 -20.85 -15.53
N SER A 31 -40.69 -22.05 -15.34
CA SER A 31 -40.62 -22.76 -14.06
C SER A 31 -39.96 -24.11 -14.25
N THR A 32 -39.19 -24.55 -13.25
CA THR A 32 -38.82 -25.96 -13.15
C THR A 32 -40.05 -26.79 -12.81
N ASP A 33 -39.98 -28.09 -13.08
CA ASP A 33 -40.93 -29.05 -12.51
C ASP A 33 -40.78 -29.09 -10.98
N GLU A 34 -41.79 -29.56 -10.26
CA GLU A 34 -41.71 -29.72 -8.81
C GLU A 34 -40.85 -30.94 -8.48
N LEU A 35 -39.66 -30.69 -7.92
CA LEU A 35 -38.68 -31.70 -7.57
C LEU A 35 -38.85 -32.12 -6.11
N ALA A 36 -38.69 -33.41 -5.80
CA ALA A 36 -38.73 -33.88 -4.42
C ALA A 36 -37.35 -33.71 -3.75
N ASP A 37 -37.34 -33.24 -2.50
CA ASP A 37 -36.13 -32.97 -1.72
C ASP A 37 -35.56 -34.22 -1.00
N GLY A 38 -36.22 -35.36 -1.18
CA GLY A 38 -35.81 -36.66 -0.61
C GLY A 38 -36.35 -36.92 0.80
N ASP A 39 -36.98 -35.93 1.42
CA ASP A 39 -37.57 -35.94 2.76
C ASP A 39 -39.10 -35.72 2.73
N TRP A 40 -39.74 -36.09 1.61
CA TRP A 40 -41.18 -35.96 1.31
C TRP A 40 -41.67 -34.54 0.99
N PHE A 41 -40.80 -33.54 1.03
CA PHE A 41 -41.12 -32.18 0.57
C PHE A 41 -40.73 -31.96 -0.89
N TYR A 42 -41.27 -30.89 -1.47
CA TYR A 42 -41.00 -30.47 -2.82
C TYR A 42 -40.36 -29.09 -2.88
N GLN A 43 -39.67 -28.83 -3.97
CA GLN A 43 -39.13 -27.53 -4.35
C GLN A 43 -39.53 -27.17 -5.79
N VAL A 44 -39.65 -25.87 -6.06
CA VAL A 44 -39.89 -25.33 -7.41
C VAL A 44 -39.20 -23.97 -7.57
N HIS A 45 -38.62 -23.74 -8.75
CA HIS A 45 -37.96 -22.48 -9.09
C HIS A 45 -38.64 -21.84 -10.30
N SER A 46 -39.19 -20.64 -10.09
CA SER A 46 -39.76 -19.81 -11.15
C SER A 46 -38.80 -18.68 -11.52
N HIS A 47 -38.62 -18.45 -12.81
CA HIS A 47 -37.68 -17.51 -13.38
C HIS A 47 -38.45 -16.49 -14.22
N LEU A 48 -38.12 -15.21 -14.05
CA LEU A 48 -38.66 -14.12 -14.84
C LEU A 48 -37.52 -13.42 -15.60
N GLU A 49 -37.63 -13.37 -16.93
CA GLU A 49 -36.80 -12.47 -17.71
C GLU A 49 -37.20 -11.03 -17.42
N TYR A 50 -36.29 -10.30 -16.79
CA TYR A 50 -36.58 -9.03 -16.15
C TYR A 50 -35.81 -7.91 -16.82
N THR A 51 -36.55 -6.93 -17.34
CA THR A 51 -36.03 -5.65 -17.85
C THR A 51 -36.50 -4.53 -16.94
N PRO A 52 -35.60 -3.83 -16.22
CA PRO A 52 -35.96 -2.81 -15.24
C PRO A 52 -36.72 -1.62 -15.82
N ARG A 53 -37.77 -1.20 -15.12
CA ARG A 53 -38.59 0.00 -15.36
C ARG A 53 -38.58 0.86 -14.10
N SER A 54 -38.58 2.18 -14.28
CA SER A 54 -38.51 3.10 -13.15
C SER A 54 -39.78 3.00 -12.30
N GLY A 55 -39.62 2.71 -11.00
CA GLY A 55 -40.71 2.68 -10.03
C GLY A 55 -41.63 1.47 -10.12
N GLU A 56 -41.27 0.43 -10.88
CA GLU A 56 -42.09 -0.79 -10.94
C GLU A 56 -41.95 -1.62 -9.66
N LYS A 57 -43.02 -2.33 -9.32
CA LYS A 57 -43.05 -3.30 -8.23
C LYS A 57 -43.16 -4.71 -8.82
N ILE A 58 -42.13 -5.52 -8.59
CA ILE A 58 -42.14 -6.93 -8.97
C ILE A 58 -42.37 -7.77 -7.72
N SER A 59 -43.27 -8.75 -7.81
CA SER A 59 -43.56 -9.67 -6.72
C SER A 59 -43.66 -11.11 -7.24
N CYS A 60 -43.21 -12.06 -6.43
CA CYS A 60 -43.53 -13.48 -6.60
C CYS A 60 -44.73 -13.82 -5.71
N VAL A 61 -45.74 -14.46 -6.27
CA VAL A 61 -46.96 -14.86 -5.57
C VAL A 61 -47.05 -16.38 -5.56
N VAL A 62 -47.22 -16.95 -4.37
CA VAL A 62 -47.26 -18.39 -4.14
C VAL A 62 -48.62 -18.76 -3.56
N GLU A 63 -49.36 -19.59 -4.29
CA GLU A 63 -50.61 -20.20 -3.84
C GLU A 63 -50.38 -21.70 -3.60
N HIS A 64 -50.70 -22.16 -2.40
CA HIS A 64 -50.46 -23.54 -2.00
C HIS A 64 -51.47 -23.97 -0.93
N ALA A 65 -51.83 -25.26 -0.90
CA ALA A 65 -52.88 -25.78 -0.02
C ALA A 65 -52.57 -25.64 1.49
N SER A 66 -51.29 -25.50 1.88
CA SER A 66 -50.90 -25.24 3.27
C SER A 66 -51.09 -23.79 3.71
N LEU A 67 -51.32 -22.86 2.76
CA LEU A 67 -51.48 -21.44 3.01
C LEU A 67 -52.96 -21.05 2.94
N LYS A 68 -53.42 -20.28 3.93
CA LYS A 68 -54.80 -19.73 3.91
C LYS A 68 -54.96 -18.60 2.91
N GLU A 69 -53.90 -17.85 2.67
CA GLU A 69 -53.82 -16.71 1.77
C GLU A 69 -52.54 -16.82 0.93
N PRO A 70 -52.51 -16.28 -0.30
CA PRO A 70 -51.31 -16.30 -1.13
C PRO A 70 -50.13 -15.60 -0.45
N LEU A 71 -48.94 -16.22 -0.50
CA LEU A 71 -47.71 -15.59 -0.03
C LEU A 71 -47.16 -14.67 -1.12
N VAL A 72 -47.10 -13.36 -0.83
CA VAL A 72 -46.56 -12.35 -1.73
C VAL A 72 -45.19 -11.93 -1.25
N THR A 73 -44.17 -12.12 -2.09
CA THR A 73 -42.79 -11.70 -1.81
C THR A 73 -42.37 -10.63 -2.82
N ASP A 74 -42.17 -9.41 -2.33
CA ASP A 74 -41.73 -8.28 -3.15
C ASP A 74 -40.23 -8.37 -3.44
N TRP A 75 -39.86 -8.14 -4.70
CA TRP A 75 -38.47 -7.99 -5.09
C TRP A 75 -37.98 -6.61 -4.68
N ASP A 76 -36.97 -6.57 -3.81
CA ASP A 76 -36.27 -5.35 -3.44
C ASP A 76 -34.94 -5.25 -4.23
N PRO A 77 -34.76 -4.23 -5.09
CA PRO A 77 -33.47 -3.97 -5.73
C PRO A 77 -32.38 -3.58 -4.73
N SER A 78 -32.74 -3.19 -3.49
CA SER A 78 -31.77 -2.77 -2.50
C SER A 78 -30.87 -3.95 -2.09
N MET A 79 -29.56 -3.72 -2.13
CA MET A 79 -28.58 -4.71 -1.66
C MET A 79 -28.89 -5.08 -0.20
N PRO A 80 -28.89 -6.37 0.20
CA PRO A 80 -29.27 -6.75 1.55
C PRO A 80 -28.48 -6.00 2.61
N GLU A 81 -29.12 -5.66 3.72
CA GLU A 81 -28.54 -4.79 4.76
C GLU A 81 -27.19 -5.33 5.28
N SER A 82 -27.08 -6.66 5.39
CA SER A 82 -25.85 -7.33 5.81
C SER A 82 -24.67 -7.08 4.87
N GLU A 83 -24.92 -7.02 3.55
CA GLU A 83 -23.88 -6.73 2.56
C GLU A 83 -23.53 -5.25 2.54
N ARG A 84 -24.53 -4.36 2.62
CA ARG A 84 -24.28 -2.91 2.76
C ARG A 84 -23.43 -2.61 4.00
N ASN A 85 -23.75 -3.23 5.13
CA ASN A 85 -23.03 -3.04 6.38
C ASN A 85 -21.59 -3.56 6.28
N LYS A 86 -21.37 -4.72 5.66
CA LYS A 86 -20.02 -5.23 5.39
C LYS A 86 -19.19 -4.26 4.55
N ILE A 87 -19.78 -3.70 3.49
CA ILE A 87 -19.10 -2.72 2.63
C ILE A 87 -18.79 -1.44 3.41
N ALA A 88 -19.74 -0.93 4.19
CA ALA A 88 -19.57 0.29 4.99
C ALA A 88 -18.46 0.15 6.04
N ILE A 89 -18.42 -0.99 6.75
CA ILE A 89 -17.37 -1.29 7.73
C ILE A 89 -16.01 -1.41 7.03
N GLY A 90 -15.95 -2.12 5.90
CA GLY A 90 -14.73 -2.26 5.10
C GLY A 90 -14.18 -0.92 4.61
N ALA A 91 -15.04 -0.08 4.03
CA ALA A 91 -14.67 1.25 3.57
C ALA A 91 -14.16 2.14 4.71
N SER A 92 -14.83 2.10 5.87
CA SER A 92 -14.43 2.86 7.05
C SER A 92 -13.05 2.42 7.57
N GLY A 93 -12.79 1.11 7.63
CA GLY A 93 -11.50 0.57 8.02
C GLY A 93 -10.36 0.97 7.08
N LEU A 94 -10.59 0.95 5.77
CA LEU A 94 -9.61 1.37 4.77
C LEU A 94 -9.24 2.86 4.92
N ILE A 95 -10.25 3.73 5.10
CA ILE A 95 -10.02 5.17 5.29
C ILE A 95 -9.20 5.42 6.56
N LEU A 96 -9.56 4.79 7.68
CA LEU A 96 -8.81 4.92 8.93
C LEU A 96 -7.37 4.40 8.80
N GLY A 97 -7.17 3.26 8.14
CA GLY A 97 -5.84 2.70 7.90
C GLY A 97 -4.94 3.63 7.06
N LEU A 98 -5.48 4.27 6.03
CA LEU A 98 -4.75 5.23 5.21
C LEU A 98 -4.34 6.48 6.00
N ILE A 99 -5.24 7.01 6.84
CA ILE A 99 -4.96 8.18 7.69
C ILE A 99 -3.83 7.87 8.67
N LEU A 100 -3.91 6.73 9.36
CA LEU A 100 -2.87 6.31 10.32
C LEU A 100 -1.53 6.06 9.64
N SER A 101 -1.54 5.42 8.47
CA SER A 101 -0.32 5.17 7.69
C SER A 101 0.34 6.46 7.23
N LEU A 102 -0.45 7.44 6.75
CA LEU A 102 0.06 8.74 6.32
C LEU A 102 0.62 9.54 7.51
N ALA A 103 -0.10 9.58 8.63
CA ALA A 103 0.37 10.24 9.86
C ALA A 103 1.66 9.61 10.38
N GLY A 104 1.73 8.28 10.42
CA GLY A 104 2.93 7.53 10.80
C GLY A 104 4.11 7.81 9.87
N PHE A 105 3.88 7.86 8.57
CA PHE A 105 4.91 8.19 7.58
C PHE A 105 5.45 9.62 7.75
N ILE A 106 4.57 10.61 7.97
CA ILE A 106 4.98 11.99 8.23
C ILE A 106 5.79 12.08 9.53
N TYR A 107 5.33 11.43 10.59
CA TYR A 107 6.05 11.38 11.87
C TYR A 107 7.44 10.76 11.73
N TYR A 108 7.55 9.62 11.03
CA TYR A 108 8.83 8.97 10.75
C TYR A 108 9.78 9.89 9.99
N ARG A 109 9.30 10.56 8.94
CA ARG A 109 10.09 11.53 8.15
C ARG A 109 10.53 12.74 8.98
N ARG A 110 9.69 13.22 9.91
CA ARG A 110 10.06 14.30 10.84
C ARG A 110 11.12 13.85 11.85
N LYS A 111 10.99 12.65 12.44
CA LYS A 111 11.99 12.09 13.36
C LYS A 111 13.35 11.90 12.68
N ALA A 112 13.36 11.38 11.45
CA ALA A 112 14.58 11.24 10.66
C ALA A 112 15.26 12.60 10.35
N ARG A 113 14.49 13.69 10.23
CA ARG A 113 15.03 15.05 10.06
C ARG A 113 15.52 15.69 11.37
N GLY A 114 15.11 15.17 12.52
CA GLY A 114 15.54 15.64 13.84
C GLY A 114 16.90 15.09 14.30
N GLN A 115 17.45 14.09 13.62
CA GLN A 115 18.80 13.58 13.87
C GLN A 115 19.83 14.46 13.14
N LYS A 116 20.47 15.38 13.87
CA LYS A 116 21.58 16.18 13.37
C LYS A 116 22.86 15.33 13.39
N PRO A 117 23.66 15.27 12.31
CA PRO A 117 24.96 14.60 12.35
C PRO A 117 25.88 15.33 13.35
N VAL A 118 26.46 14.58 14.28
CA VAL A 118 27.51 15.07 15.18
C VAL A 118 28.84 14.97 14.42
N TYR A 119 29.53 16.10 14.25
CA TYR A 119 30.85 16.14 13.64
C TYR A 119 31.92 15.81 14.68
N THR A 120 32.63 14.70 14.52
CA THR A 120 33.79 14.37 15.35
C THR A 120 35.06 14.91 14.67
N SER A 121 35.77 15.83 15.32
CA SER A 121 37.08 16.28 14.88
C SER A 121 38.13 15.21 15.19
N LEU A 122 38.83 14.72 14.17
CA LEU A 122 40.05 13.93 14.32
C LEU A 122 41.22 14.81 13.88
N GLN A 123 42.16 15.08 14.78
CA GLN A 123 43.42 15.74 14.44
C GLN A 123 44.34 14.69 13.80
N SER A 124 44.57 14.78 12.49
CA SER A 124 45.60 14.00 11.80
C SER A 124 46.86 14.85 11.67
N GLU A 125 47.96 14.35 12.20
CA GLU A 125 49.27 14.98 12.04
C GLU A 125 49.93 14.45 10.76
N THR A 126 50.23 15.35 9.82
CA THR A 126 50.93 15.02 8.57
C THR A 126 52.24 15.81 8.54
N SER A 127 53.37 15.10 8.50
CA SER A 127 54.71 15.70 8.37
C SER A 127 55.00 16.00 6.89
N LEU A 128 55.18 17.28 6.56
CA LEU A 128 55.53 17.73 5.22
C LEU A 128 57.04 18.06 5.20
N HIS A 129 57.82 17.28 4.45
CA HIS A 129 59.26 17.48 4.33
C HIS A 129 59.53 18.58 3.30
N GLN A 130 60.15 19.68 3.73
CA GLN A 130 60.48 20.81 2.86
C GLN A 130 62.00 20.86 2.68
N PHE A 131 62.47 20.65 1.45
CA PHE A 131 63.89 20.71 1.11
C PHE A 131 64.30 22.15 0.81
N THR A 132 65.14 22.75 1.66
CA THR A 132 65.77 24.05 1.39
C THR A 132 67.23 23.85 0.96
N PRO A 133 67.67 24.37 -0.20
CA PRO A 133 69.07 24.30 -0.58
C PRO A 133 69.91 25.29 0.24
N VAL A 134 70.98 24.80 0.88
CA VAL A 134 71.98 25.65 1.54
C VAL A 134 73.21 25.71 0.63
N TYR A 135 73.60 26.92 0.22
CA TYR A 135 74.81 27.14 -0.57
C TYR A 135 75.98 27.45 0.37
N THR A 136 76.98 26.57 0.41
CA THR A 136 78.23 26.81 1.13
C THR A 136 79.36 27.13 0.15
N SER A 137 80.06 28.24 0.38
CA SER A 137 81.26 28.60 -0.39
C SER A 137 82.46 27.81 0.16
N LEU A 138 83.10 27.01 -0.70
CA LEU A 138 84.39 26.37 -0.41
C LEU A 138 85.48 27.08 -1.21
N HIS A 139 86.46 27.67 -0.52
CA HIS A 139 87.67 28.16 -1.16
C HIS A 139 88.64 27.01 -1.36
N GLN A 140 88.73 26.50 -2.59
CA GLN A 140 89.70 25.47 -2.97
C GLN A 140 90.95 26.17 -3.52
N PHE A 141 92.09 26.01 -2.84
CA PHE A 141 93.38 26.56 -3.28
C PHE A 141 93.99 25.68 -4.36
N THR A 142 94.18 26.24 -5.55
CA THR A 142 95.28 26.04 -6.52
C THR A 142 94.89 26.90 -7.73
N VAL A 143 95.79 27.58 -8.41
CA VAL A 143 97.06 27.10 -8.94
C VAL A 143 98.08 28.27 -8.83
N TRP A 144 99.32 28.14 -9.28
CA TRP A 144 99.77 29.23 -10.15
C TRP A 144 98.74 29.31 -11.29
N ASN A 145 97.70 30.13 -11.11
CA ASN A 145 96.60 30.51 -12.01
C ASN A 145 95.23 30.55 -11.32
N GLN A 146 94.56 31.70 -11.53
CA GLN A 146 93.14 32.05 -11.41
C GLN A 146 92.21 31.24 -10.48
N PHE A 147 91.78 31.87 -9.39
CA PHE A 147 90.70 31.38 -8.52
C PHE A 147 89.36 31.37 -9.27
N THR A 148 88.75 30.19 -9.41
CA THR A 148 87.34 30.03 -9.82
C THR A 148 86.56 29.47 -8.62
N SER A 149 85.50 30.17 -8.21
CA SER A 149 84.62 29.72 -7.12
C SER A 149 83.70 28.61 -7.64
N VAL A 150 83.82 27.41 -7.09
CA VAL A 150 82.92 26.28 -7.40
C VAL A 150 81.88 26.17 -6.29
N TYR A 151 80.60 26.23 -6.65
CA TYR A 151 79.48 26.03 -5.71
C TYR A 151 79.08 24.55 -5.68
N THR A 152 78.95 23.97 -4.50
CA THR A 152 78.37 22.63 -4.31
C THR A 152 77.10 22.73 -3.47
N SER A 153 76.03 22.03 -3.87
CA SER A 153 74.75 22.01 -3.15
C SER A 153 74.70 20.83 -2.18
N LEU A 154 74.56 21.09 -0.88
CA LEU A 154 74.14 20.09 0.11
C LEU A 154 72.68 20.37 0.50
N GLN A 155 71.82 19.34 0.47
CA GLN A 155 70.45 19.40 0.97
C GLN A 155 70.43 19.05 2.46
N SER A 156 70.05 20.00 3.31
CA SER A 156 69.71 19.73 4.72
C SER A 156 68.19 19.66 4.86
N GLU A 157 67.72 18.60 5.53
CA GLU A 157 66.30 18.34 5.74
C GLU A 157 65.83 19.01 7.05
N THR A 158 64.76 19.81 6.99
CA THR A 158 64.12 20.38 8.19
C THR A 158 62.64 19.99 8.19
N SER A 159 62.15 19.47 9.32
CA SER A 159 60.77 19.01 9.48
C SER A 159 59.89 20.11 10.07
N LEU A 160 58.86 20.53 9.33
CA LEU A 160 57.87 21.52 9.78
C LEU A 160 56.54 20.79 10.03
N HIS A 161 56.07 20.79 11.28
CA HIS A 161 54.82 20.13 11.67
C HIS A 161 53.65 21.09 11.37
N GLN A 162 52.77 20.71 10.46
CA GLN A 162 51.56 21.48 10.14
C GLN A 162 50.31 20.70 10.59
N PHE A 163 49.59 21.24 11.58
CA PHE A 163 48.33 20.67 12.03
C PHE A 163 47.21 21.10 11.08
N THR A 164 46.61 20.15 10.35
CA THR A 164 45.41 20.40 9.53
C THR A 164 44.20 19.70 10.15
N SER A 165 43.08 20.42 10.23
CA SER A 165 41.82 19.86 10.73
C SER A 165 41.11 19.15 9.58
N VAL A 166 41.07 17.82 9.62
CA VAL A 166 40.33 17.01 8.62
C VAL A 166 38.98 16.62 9.22
N TYR A 167 37.90 17.07 8.58
CA TYR A 167 36.54 16.72 8.98
C TYR A 167 36.14 15.40 8.31
N SER A 168 35.98 14.32 9.09
CA SER A 168 35.52 13.04 8.58
C SER A 168 34.02 12.86 8.85
N LEU A 169 33.23 12.68 7.79
CA LEU A 169 31.80 12.40 7.89
C LEU A 169 31.59 10.92 8.24
N LYS A 170 31.53 10.59 9.54
CA LYS A 170 31.04 9.27 9.98
C LYS A 170 29.62 9.41 10.53
N PRO A 171 28.63 8.66 10.03
CA PRO A 171 27.29 8.66 10.59
C PRO A 171 27.31 7.91 11.93
N VAL A 172 27.21 8.66 13.03
CA VAL A 172 26.97 8.10 14.37
C VAL A 172 25.52 8.45 14.74
N TYR A 173 24.69 7.42 14.88
CA TYR A 173 23.31 7.57 15.29
C TYR A 173 23.23 7.55 16.82
N THR A 174 22.79 8.65 17.43
CA THR A 174 22.44 8.70 18.85
C THR A 174 20.97 8.33 19.04
N SER A 175 20.70 7.32 19.86
CA SER A 175 19.36 7.00 20.37
C SER A 175 19.06 7.91 21.57
N LEU A 176 18.00 8.72 21.46
CA LEU A 176 17.29 9.26 22.62
C LEU A 176 16.24 8.26 23.07
#